data_AF-A0A356V456-F1
#
_entry.id   AF-A0A356V456-F1
#
_cell.length_a   1.000
_cell.length_b   1.000
_cell.length_c   1.000
_cell.angle_alpha   90.00
_cell.angle_beta   90.00
_cell.angle_gamma   90.00
#
_symmetry.space_group_name_H-M   'P 1'
#
loop_
_entity.id
_entity.type
_entity.pdbx_description
1 polymer ?
#
loop_
_entity_poly.entity_id
_entity_poly.type
_entity_poly.pdbx_seq_one_letter_code
_entity_poly.pdbx_strand_id
1 'polypeptide(L)' 'VAVGGRVLTATARGNNLAEAQKRAYAMVDKVDWPQGFCRRDIGWRAL' A
#
# COMPACT_ATOMS: atom_id res chain seq x y z
N VAL A 1 -5.19 -15.36 -9.39
CA VAL A 1 -6.41 -15.73 -8.62
C VAL A 1 -6.12 -15.44 -7.15
N ALA A 2 -7.06 -14.84 -6.41
CA ALA A 2 -6.89 -14.58 -4.98
C ALA A 2 -7.13 -15.86 -4.17
N VAL A 3 -6.37 -16.07 -3.10
CA VAL A 3 -6.61 -17.15 -2.13
C VAL A 3 -6.91 -16.51 -0.77
N GLY A 4 -8.19 -16.20 -0.52
CA GLY A 4 -8.69 -15.54 0.69
C GLY A 4 -9.10 -14.07 0.48
N GLY A 5 -9.73 -13.48 1.51
CA GLY A 5 -10.28 -12.11 1.46
C GLY A 5 -9.25 -10.97 1.61
N ARG A 6 -8.09 -11.25 2.21
CA ARG A 6 -6.93 -10.36 2.26
C ARG A 6 -5.71 -11.15 1.84
N VAL A 7 -4.94 -10.66 0.89
CA VAL A 7 -3.89 -11.46 0.25
C VAL A 7 -2.49 -10.96 0.60
N LEU A 8 -2.25 -9.65 0.53
CA LEU A 8 -0.95 -9.04 0.84
C LEU A 8 -1.13 -7.74 1.64
N THR A 9 -0.09 -7.39 2.40
CA THR A 9 0.07 -6.09 3.05
C THR A 9 1.44 -5.52 2.71
N ALA A 10 1.48 -4.27 2.24
CA ALA A 10 2.74 -3.54 2.02
C ALA A 10 3.03 -2.62 3.21
N THR A 11 4.25 -2.64 3.74
CA THR A 11 4.68 -1.80 4.87
C THR A 11 6.04 -1.20 4.58
N ALA A 12 6.17 0.11 4.80
CA ALA A 12 7.43 0.83 4.60
C ALA A 12 7.84 1.60 5.86
N ARG A 13 9.15 1.80 6.00
CA ARG A 13 9.75 2.72 6.97
C ARG A 13 10.21 4.00 6.26
N GLY A 14 10.06 5.14 6.93
CA GLY A 14 10.54 6.45 6.51
C GLY A 14 10.84 7.31 7.73
N ASN A 15 11.54 8.42 7.55
CA ASN A 15 11.89 9.35 8.63
C ASN A 15 10.68 10.12 9.16
N ASN A 16 9.58 10.13 8.40
CA ASN A 16 8.29 10.68 8.78
C ASN A 16 7.16 9.89 8.10
N LEU A 17 5.91 10.24 8.43
CA LEU A 17 4.73 9.57 7.90
C LEU A 17 4.60 9.72 6.37
N ALA A 18 4.88 10.91 5.82
CA ALA A 18 4.77 11.18 4.38
C ALA A 18 5.70 10.27 3.56
N GLU A 19 6.93 10.11 4.03
CA GLU A 19 7.92 9.24 3.39
C GLU A 19 7.52 7.77 3.49
N ALA A 20 7.07 7.31 4.66
CA ALA A 20 6.59 5.94 4.85
C ALA A 20 5.37 5.65 3.94
N GLN A 21 4.41 6.57 3.87
CA GLN A 21 3.23 6.44 3.02
C GLN A 21 3.61 6.36 1.53
N LYS A 22 4.46 7.28 1.05
CA LYS A 22 4.93 7.30 -0.34
C LYS A 22 5.63 5.99 -0.72
N ARG A 23 6.52 5.49 0.15
CA ARG A 23 7.24 4.23 -0.07
C ARG A 23 6.29 3.02 -0.08
N ALA A 24 5.29 2.99 0.79
CA ALA A 24 4.30 1.93 0.83
C ALA A 24 3.48 1.87 -0.46
N TYR A 25 2.96 3.01 -0.94
CA TYR A 25 2.23 3.04 -2.21
C TYR A 25 3.11 2.72 -3.41
N ALA A 26 4.36 3.19 -3.44
CA ALA A 26 5.30 2.84 -4.51
C ALA A 26 5.62 1.33 -4.58
N MET A 27 5.50 0.58 -3.47
CA MET A 27 5.59 -0.89 -3.50
C MET A 27 4.33 -1.52 -4.06
N VAL A 28 3.16 -1.02 -3.67
CA VAL A 28 1.87 -1.53 -4.18
C VAL A 28 1.76 -1.32 -5.69
N ASP A 29 2.21 -0.17 -6.21
CA ASP A 29 2.15 0.16 -7.64
C ASP A 29 3.06 -0.71 -8.51
N LYS A 30 4.00 -1.46 -7.91
CA LYS A 30 4.85 -2.42 -8.61
C LYS A 30 4.26 -3.82 -8.68
N VAL A 31 3.17 -4.08 -7.94
CA VAL A 31 2.49 -5.37 -7.96
C VAL A 31 1.55 -5.40 -9.15
N ASP A 32 1.92 -6.16 -10.19
CA ASP A 32 1.03 -6.41 -11.33
C ASP A 32 -0.04 -7.42 -10.92
N TRP A 33 -1.22 -6.90 -10.59
CA TRP A 33 -2.38 -7.69 -10.26
C TRP A 33 -3.66 -7.02 -10.77
N PRO A 34 -4.12 -7.36 -11.99
CA PRO A 34 -5.27 -6.71 -12.64
C PRO A 34 -6.57 -6.74 -11.84
N GLN A 35 -6.84 -7.83 -11.12
CA GLN A 35 -8.02 -7.99 -10.27
C GLN A 35 -7.78 -7.67 -8.78
N GLY A 36 -6.58 -7.22 -8.44
CA GLY A 36 -6.24 -6.74 -7.11
C GLY A 36 -6.72 -5.31 -6.88
N PHE A 37 -7.04 -4.97 -5.64
CA PHE A 37 -7.35 -3.59 -5.27
C PHE A 37 -6.76 -3.27 -3.90
N CYS A 38 -6.48 -1.99 -3.69
CA CYS A 38 -6.05 -1.46 -2.40
C CYS A 38 -6.67 -0.08 -2.18
N ARG A 39 -6.84 0.31 -0.92
CA ARG A 39 -7.17 1.69 -0.57
C ARG A 39 -6.04 2.63 -0.99
N ARG A 40 -6.40 3.88 -1.33
CA ARG A 40 -5.45 4.95 -1.71
C ARG A 40 -5.39 6.11 -0.71
N ASP A 41 -6.04 5.93 0.44
CA ASP A 41 -6.21 6.96 1.46
C ASP A 41 -5.56 6.58 2.82
N ILE A 42 -4.87 5.45 2.94
CA ILE A 42 -4.17 5.08 4.19
C ILE A 42 -3.20 6.20 4.61
N GLY A 43 -3.43 6.79 5.78
CA GLY A 43 -2.61 7.88 6.34
C GLY A 43 -3.08 9.31 6.01
N TRP A 44 -4.11 9.52 5.18
CA TRP A 44 -4.47 10.84 4.64
C TRP A 44 -4.82 11.91 5.70
N ARG A 45 -5.39 11.53 6.85
CA ARG A 45 -5.78 12.47 7.92
C ARG A 45 -4.63 12.88 8.84
N ALA A 46 -3.52 12.16 8.77
CA ALA A 46 -2.36 12.35 9.65
C ALA A 46 -1.17 13.01 8.92
N LEU A 47 -1.32 13.26 7.62
CA LEU A 47 -0.43 14.07 6.80
C LEU A 47 -0.94 15.51 6.75
#